data_AF-A0A5A8F2J5-F1
#
_entry.id   AF-A0A5A8F2J5-F1
#
_cell.length_a   1.000
_cell.length_b   1.000
_cell.length_c   1.000
_cell.angle_alpha   90.00
_cell.angle_beta   90.00
_cell.angle_gamma   90.00
#
_symmetry.space_group_name_H-M   'P 1'
#
loop_
_entity.id
_entity.type
_entity.pdbx_description
1 polymer ?
#
loop_
_entity_poly.entity_id
_entity_poly.type
_entity_poly.pdbx_seq_one_letter_code
_entity_poly.pdbx_strand_id
1 'polypeptide(L)' 'MRGIYGHVALLIASLVFIISFTYKVIHLDEVSCSVFFRDLLIFIVIYNIAKYFFRYIEEMFNNYRKII' A
#
# COMPACT_ATOMS: atom_id res chain seq x y z
N MET A 1 -9.37 15.49 -7.57
CA MET A 1 -10.23 14.35 -7.19
C MET A 1 -9.34 13.22 -6.69
N ARG A 2 -9.52 12.73 -5.46
CA ARG A 2 -8.91 11.43 -5.06
C ARG A 2 -9.59 10.38 -5.93
N GLY A 3 -8.95 9.95 -7.02
CA GLY A 3 -9.51 8.89 -7.85
C GLY A 3 -9.50 7.56 -7.09
N ILE A 4 -10.23 6.58 -7.62
CA ILE A 4 -10.38 5.25 -7.04
C ILE A 4 -9.01 4.60 -6.73
N TYR A 5 -7.98 4.91 -7.54
CA TYR A 5 -6.59 4.51 -7.32
C TYR A 5 -6.06 4.79 -5.90
N GLY A 6 -6.45 5.90 -5.28
CA GLY A 6 -6.02 6.24 -3.92
C GLY A 6 -6.61 5.31 -2.86
N HIS A 7 -7.85 4.88 -3.05
CA HIS A 7 -8.52 3.92 -2.16
C HIS A 7 -7.99 2.50 -2.37
N VAL A 8 -7.75 2.10 -3.62
CA VAL A 8 -7.16 0.79 -3.96
C VAL A 8 -5.73 0.67 -3.41
N ALA A 9 -4.91 1.72 -3.56
CA ALA A 9 -3.56 1.77 -3.00
C ALA A 9 -3.57 1.64 -1.48
N LEU A 10 -4.51 2.32 -0.80
CA LEU A 10 -4.63 2.29 0.65
C LEU A 10 -5.09 0.91 1.14
N LEU A 11 -6.04 0.28 0.44
CA LEU A 11 -6.50 -1.06 0.74
C LEU A 11 -5.36 -2.08 0.64
N ILE A 12 -4.59 -2.05 -0.46
CA ILE A 12 -3.45 -2.96 -0.65
C ILE A 12 -2.37 -2.73 0.41
N ALA A 13 -2.01 -1.47 0.67
CA ALA A 13 -1.02 -1.15 1.70
C ALA A 13 -1.47 -1.65 3.09
N SER A 14 -2.77 -1.50 3.41
CA SER A 14 -3.31 -1.96 4.69
C SER A 14 -3.32 -3.48 4.83
N LEU A 15 -3.66 -4.21 3.76
CA LEU A 15 -3.59 -5.67 3.71
C LEU A 15 -2.16 -6.18 3.94
N VAL A 16 -1.19 -5.61 3.22
CA VAL A 16 0.23 -5.97 3.38
C VAL A 16 0.71 -5.68 4.79
N PHE A 17 0.34 -4.53 5.35
CA PHE A 17 0.70 -4.16 6.71
C PHE A 17 0.10 -5.11 7.74
N ILE A 18 -1.20 -5.42 7.66
CA ILE A 18 -1.87 -6.33 8.60
C ILE A 18 -1.23 -7.72 8.52
N ILE A 19 -1.04 -8.27 7.31
CA ILE A 19 -0.44 -9.61 7.15
C ILE A 19 0.98 -9.63 7.72
N SER A 20 1.81 -8.62 7.42
CA SER A 20 3.18 -8.53 7.93
C SER A 20 3.22 -8.39 9.46
N PHE A 21 2.35 -7.55 10.00
CA PHE A 21 2.26 -7.30 11.43
C PHE A 21 1.77 -8.53 12.19
N THR A 22 0.69 -9.17 11.72
CA THR A 22 0.16 -10.41 12.30
C THR A 22 1.20 -11.53 12.26
N TYR A 23 1.93 -11.69 11.14
CA TYR A 23 3.00 -12.70 11.06
C TYR A 23 4.06 -12.49 12.14
N LYS A 24 4.51 -11.25 12.35
CA LYS A 24 5.49 -10.90 13.37
C LYS A 24 4.96 -11.10 14.79
N VAL A 25 3.72 -10.70 15.07
CA VAL A 25 3.10 -10.92 16.39
C VAL A 25 3.00 -12.40 16.74
N ILE A 26 2.78 -13.27 15.75
CA ILE A 26 2.66 -14.72 15.97
C ILE A 26 4.03 -15.40 16.12
N HIS A 27 5.07 -14.94 15.41
CA HIS A 27 6.37 -15.64 15.34
C HIS A 27 7.49 -14.98 16.15
N LEU A 28 7.34 -13.73 16.55
CA LEU A 28 8.31 -13.00 17.37
C LEU A 28 7.66 -12.72 18.72
N ASP A 29 8.16 -13.38 19.78
CA ASP A 29 7.68 -13.20 21.15
C ASP A 29 7.81 -11.73 21.65
N GLU A 30 8.71 -10.94 21.05
CA GLU A 30 8.88 -9.53 21.38
C GLU A 30 8.67 -8.62 20.15
N VAL A 31 7.46 -8.09 20.03
CA VAL A 31 7.19 -6.95 19.15
C VAL A 31 7.45 -5.67 19.92
N SER A 32 8.65 -5.13 19.80
CA SER A 32 9.00 -3.85 20.41
C SER A 32 8.32 -2.67 19.68
N CYS A 33 8.12 -1.55 20.40
CA CYS A 33 7.58 -0.32 19.80
C CYS A 33 8.40 0.15 18.59
N SER A 34 9.72 -0.06 18.58
CA SER A 34 10.58 0.32 17.45
C SER A 34 10.26 -0.48 16.18
N VAL A 35 9.93 -1.78 16.31
CA VAL A 35 9.50 -2.62 15.19
C VAL A 35 8.16 -2.15 14.64
N PHE A 36 7.21 -1.79 15.51
CA PHE A 36 5.92 -1.22 15.09
C PHE A 36 6.09 0.09 14.32
N PHE A 37 6.89 1.04 14.83
CA PHE A 37 7.15 2.30 14.13
C PHE A 37 7.84 2.10 12.78
N ARG A 38 8.78 1.15 12.70
CA ARG A 38 9.42 0.77 11.43
C ARG A 38 8.38 0.26 10.43
N ASP A 39 7.48 -0.60 10.86
CA ASP A 39 6.43 -1.15 9.99
C ASP A 39 5.43 -0.07 9.54
N LEU A 40 5.14 0.90 10.41
CA LEU A 40 4.30 2.06 10.07
C LEU A 40 4.97 2.96 9.02
N LEU A 41 6.29 3.18 9.12
CA LEU A 41 7.05 3.88 8.08
C LEU A 41 7.03 3.10 6.76
N ILE A 42 7.24 1.79 6.80
CA ILE A 42 7.17 0.92 5.61
C ILE A 42 5.78 1.01 4.96
N PHE A 43 4.71 1.01 5.77
CA PHE A 43 3.34 1.19 5.28
C PHE A 43 3.17 2.52 4.51
N ILE A 44 3.68 3.63 5.04
CA ILE A 44 3.61 4.94 4.37
C ILE A 44 4.35 4.91 3.03
N VAL A 45 5.52 4.28 2.97
CA VAL A 45 6.31 4.14 1.74
C VAL A 45 5.55 3.29 0.71
N ILE A 46 5.06 2.12 1.10
CA ILE A 46 4.28 1.22 0.23
C ILE A 46 3.03 1.93 -0.30
N TYR A 47 2.29 2.62 0.56
CA TYR A 47 1.11 3.38 0.16
C TYR A 47 1.43 4.42 -0.93
N ASN A 48 2.50 5.19 -0.75
CA ASN A 48 2.88 6.20 -1.73
C ASN A 48 3.27 5.55 -3.07
N ILE A 49 4.12 4.52 -3.05
CA ILE A 49 4.51 3.79 -4.27
C ILE A 49 3.29 3.22 -4.98
N ALA A 50 2.42 2.52 -4.25
CA ALA A 50 1.19 1.94 -4.79
C ALA A 50 0.28 3.02 -5.40
N LYS A 51 0.12 4.16 -4.72
CA LYS A 51 -0.70 5.27 -5.21
C LYS A 51 -0.19 5.81 -6.54
N TYR A 52 1.13 6.01 -6.69
CA TYR A 52 1.71 6.44 -7.96
C TYR A 52 1.54 5.38 -9.05
N PHE A 53 1.78 4.11 -8.71
CA PHE A 53 1.63 2.99 -9.63
C PHE A 53 0.21 2.86 -10.18
N PHE A 54 -0.81 2.85 -9.30
CA PHE A 54 -2.20 2.74 -9.74
C PHE A 54 -2.67 3.97 -10.51
N ARG A 55 -2.17 5.16 -10.18
CA ARG A 55 -2.43 6.36 -10.98
C ARG A 55 -1.89 6.20 -12.40
N TYR A 56 -0.67 5.68 -12.54
CA TYR A 56 -0.07 5.44 -13.85
C TYR A 56 -0.85 4.38 -14.66
N ILE A 57 -1.30 3.30 -14.02
CA ILE A 57 -2.16 2.30 -14.66
C ILE A 57 -3.45 2.95 -15.17
N GLU A 58 -4.12 3.76 -14.36
CA GLU A 58 -5.37 4.42 -14.76
C GLU A 58 -5.15 5.39 -15.93
N GLU A 59 -4.06 6.18 -15.89
CA GLU A 59 -3.66 7.05 -17.01
C GLU A 59 -3.41 6.25 -18.29
N MET A 60 -2.72 5.10 -18.20
CA MET A 60 -2.47 4.20 -19.33
C MET A 60 -3.76 3.62 -19.92
N PHE A 61 -4.68 3.13 -19.08
CA PHE A 61 -5.99 2.61 -19.53
C PHE A 61 -6.83 3.69 -20.20
N ASN A 62 -6.87 4.89 -19.62
CA ASN A 62 -7.62 6.01 -20.20
C ASN A 62 -7.04 6.46 -21.54
N ASN A 63 -5.71 6.47 -21.68
CA ASN A 63 -5.06 6.78 -22.95
C ASN A 63 -5.32 5.70 -23.99
N TYR A 64 -5.25 4.41 -23.62
CA TYR A 64 -5.55 3.31 -24.52
C TYR A 64 -7.01 3.36 -25.01
N ARG A 65 -7.96 3.68 -24.13
CA ARG A 65 -9.38 3.86 -24.50
C ARG A 65 -9.62 5.03 -25.44
N LYS A 66 -8.79 6.07 -25.43
CA LYS A 66 -8.89 7.20 -26.38
C LYS A 66 -8.36 6.88 -27.77
N ILE A 67 -7.52 5.84 -27.90
CA ILE A 67 -6.89 5.44 -29.16
C ILE A 67 -7.80 4.50 -29.96
N ILE A 68 -8.72 3.79 -29.30
CA ILE A 68 -9.76 2.94 -29.89
C ILE A 68 -11.03 3.78 -30.12
#